data_AF-M7THJ9-F1
#
_entry.id   AF-M7THJ9-F1
#
_cell.length_a   1.000
_cell.length_b   1.000
_cell.length_c   1.000
_cell.angle_alpha   90.00
_cell.angle_beta   90.00
_cell.angle_gamma   90.00
#
_symmetry.space_group_name_H-M   'P 1'
#
loop_
_entity.id
_entity.type
_entity.pdbx_description
1 polymer ?
#
loop_
_entity_poly.entity_id
_entity_poly.type
_entity_poly.pdbx_seq_one_letter_code
_entity_poly.pdbx_strand_id
1 'polypeptide(L)'
;MRCSRLSLLLLPMAAHRFAAKLAVPGCLERLFLSRHSHPVYYTDTNANAPAGTQTVTVTVNNSVRRTATATATTVSTAYATATTITASGMRYRKYTHAFNALSANSGFTANFFKGKTPDFDGVTTGSLTFSSGSGNNLTLPGRPSFDASQAAILFQGFFLAPLSGTYMMRTGGNDIDNWGYLWMGPNTAYDWNNDNPDYTSTRTGTGPFTDGYGAFAARAGDAIPLTWLFANGGGPAASFIEFTYPGGSKNTDTRGLFVQPCSPSVFP
;
A
#
# COMPACT_ATOMS: atom_id res chain seq x y z
N MET A 1 -3.68 -58.00 -41.00
CA MET A 1 -4.24 -56.62 -41.04
C MET A 1 -3.44 -55.75 -40.09
N ARG A 2 -3.03 -54.57 -40.57
CA ARG A 2 -1.93 -53.76 -40.06
C ARG A 2 -2.32 -52.95 -38.82
N CYS A 3 -1.43 -52.95 -37.83
CA CYS A 3 -1.45 -52.08 -36.66
C CYS A 3 -0.68 -50.79 -37.01
N SER A 4 -1.35 -49.64 -37.02
CA SER A 4 -0.75 -48.35 -37.37
C SER A 4 -0.25 -47.64 -36.11
N ARG A 5 1.07 -47.37 -36.05
CA ARG A 5 1.71 -46.50 -35.05
C ARG A 5 1.44 -45.03 -35.40
N LEU A 6 0.96 -44.26 -34.43
CA LEU A 6 0.90 -42.80 -34.48
C LEU A 6 2.15 -42.26 -33.77
N SER A 7 3.09 -41.70 -34.52
CA SER A 7 4.25 -40.98 -33.97
C SER A 7 3.86 -39.53 -33.70
N LEU A 8 3.85 -39.13 -32.42
CA LEU A 8 3.67 -37.75 -32.00
C LEU A 8 5.05 -37.07 -32.00
N LEU A 9 5.26 -36.15 -32.93
CA LEU A 9 6.45 -35.32 -33.03
C LEU A 9 6.33 -34.16 -32.03
N LEU A 10 7.13 -34.18 -30.96
CA LEU A 10 7.27 -33.05 -30.04
C LEU A 10 8.24 -32.03 -30.66
N LEU A 11 7.73 -30.86 -31.04
CA LEU A 11 8.54 -29.67 -31.32
C LEU A 11 8.88 -28.99 -29.98
N PRO A 12 10.13 -28.52 -29.77
CA PRO A 12 10.50 -27.78 -28.56
C PRO A 12 9.90 -26.37 -28.61
N MET A 13 9.16 -26.01 -27.56
CA MET A 13 8.63 -24.66 -27.32
C MET A 13 9.77 -23.70 -26.96
N ALA A 14 9.77 -22.53 -27.60
CA ALA A 14 10.75 -21.47 -27.42
C ALA A 14 10.72 -20.89 -26.00
N ALA A 15 11.86 -20.95 -25.31
CA ALA A 15 12.11 -20.22 -24.09
C ALA A 15 12.00 -18.71 -24.33
N HIS A 16 10.99 -18.07 -23.73
CA HIS A 16 10.94 -16.61 -23.65
C HIS A 16 12.09 -16.13 -22.76
N ARG A 17 13.09 -15.50 -23.38
CA ARG A 17 14.18 -14.80 -22.70
C ARG A 17 13.59 -13.57 -21.99
N PHE A 18 13.56 -13.58 -20.66
CA PHE A 18 13.52 -12.34 -19.91
C PHE A 18 14.81 -11.57 -20.22
N ALA A 19 14.68 -10.44 -20.92
CA ALA A 19 15.79 -9.53 -21.11
C ALA A 19 16.17 -8.96 -19.74
N ALA A 20 17.38 -9.30 -19.27
CA ALA A 20 17.94 -8.70 -18.06
C ALA A 20 18.09 -7.20 -18.30
N LYS A 21 17.21 -6.40 -17.69
CA LYS A 21 17.29 -4.95 -17.68
C LYS A 21 18.51 -4.57 -16.82
N LEU A 22 19.32 -3.63 -17.31
CA LEU A 22 20.53 -3.14 -16.62
C LEU A 22 20.21 -2.84 -15.15
N ALA A 23 20.88 -3.53 -14.22
CA ALA A 23 20.73 -3.27 -12.80
C ALA A 23 21.26 -1.86 -12.48
N VAL A 24 20.41 -0.99 -11.93
CA VAL A 24 20.86 0.28 -11.36
C VAL A 24 21.54 -0.04 -10.02
N PRO A 25 22.80 0.32 -9.79
CA PRO A 25 23.48 0.07 -8.52
C PRO A 25 22.68 0.63 -7.34
N GLY A 26 22.41 -0.20 -6.33
CA GLY A 26 21.59 0.17 -5.16
C GLY A 26 20.09 -0.05 -5.30
N CYS A 27 19.62 -0.53 -6.46
CA CYS A 27 18.23 -0.89 -6.73
C CYS A 27 18.05 -2.40 -6.81
N LEU A 28 17.04 -2.91 -6.09
CA LEU A 28 16.63 -4.30 -6.18
C LEU A 28 15.32 -4.39 -6.97
N GLU A 29 15.29 -5.20 -8.01
CA GLU A 29 14.05 -5.51 -8.73
C GLU A 29 13.23 -6.50 -7.90
N ARG A 30 11.99 -6.13 -7.58
CA ARG A 30 11.02 -7.01 -6.95
C ARG A 30 9.74 -7.06 -7.78
N LEU A 31 9.14 -8.24 -7.87
CA LEU A 31 7.87 -8.47 -8.55
C LEU A 31 6.73 -8.39 -7.50
N PHE A 32 5.69 -7.61 -7.78
CA PHE A 32 4.68 -7.23 -6.79
C PHE A 32 3.32 -7.90 -7.00
N LEU A 33 2.99 -9.00 -6.34
CA LEU A 33 1.68 -9.61 -6.55
C LEU A 33 0.61 -8.93 -5.67
N SER A 34 -0.15 -7.96 -6.20
CA SER A 34 -1.37 -7.51 -5.50
C SER A 34 -2.53 -8.45 -5.80
N ARG A 35 -3.06 -9.14 -4.79
CA ARG A 35 -4.36 -9.82 -4.88
C ARG A 35 -5.40 -9.01 -4.13
N HIS A 36 -6.21 -8.25 -4.85
CA HIS A 36 -7.51 -7.80 -4.35
C HIS A 36 -8.55 -8.85 -4.73
N SER A 37 -9.18 -9.48 -3.74
CA SER A 37 -10.34 -10.34 -3.96
C SER A 37 -11.59 -9.48 -4.12
N HIS A 38 -11.85 -9.02 -5.34
CA HIS A 38 -13.21 -8.71 -5.77
C HIS A 38 -13.66 -9.84 -6.72
N PRO A 39 -14.84 -10.46 -6.54
CA PRO A 39 -15.36 -11.41 -7.51
C PRO A 39 -15.69 -10.65 -8.79
N VAL A 40 -14.84 -10.80 -9.80
CA VAL A 40 -15.11 -10.31 -11.14
C VAL A 40 -15.25 -11.54 -12.04
N TYR A 41 -16.45 -11.74 -12.58
CA TYR A 41 -16.72 -12.80 -13.55
C TYR A 41 -16.25 -12.32 -14.92
N TYR A 42 -15.15 -12.89 -15.42
CA TYR A 42 -14.82 -12.88 -16.85
C TYR A 42 -14.46 -14.29 -17.28
N THR A 43 -15.02 -14.72 -18.42
CA THR A 43 -14.58 -15.90 -19.16
C THR A 43 -13.40 -15.51 -20.05
N ASP A 44 -12.23 -16.08 -19.81
CA ASP A 44 -11.15 -16.11 -20.81
C ASP A 44 -10.50 -17.50 -20.87
N THR A 45 -10.34 -17.97 -22.10
CA THR A 45 -9.81 -19.25 -22.52
C THR A 45 -8.30 -19.13 -22.76
N ASN A 46 -7.49 -19.22 -21.71
CA ASN A 46 -6.08 -19.64 -21.82
C ASN A 46 -5.50 -19.95 -20.43
N ALA A 47 -5.41 -21.24 -20.12
CA ALA A 47 -4.92 -21.75 -18.84
C ALA A 47 -3.45 -22.19 -18.95
N ASN A 48 -2.59 -21.73 -18.02
CA ASN A 48 -1.41 -22.47 -17.56
C ASN A 48 -0.83 -21.84 -16.27
N ALA A 49 -1.36 -22.25 -15.10
CA ALA A 49 -0.67 -22.26 -13.80
C ALA A 49 -1.48 -23.12 -12.79
N PRO A 50 -0.85 -23.73 -11.76
CA PRO A 50 -1.43 -24.85 -11.03
C PRO A 50 -2.52 -24.42 -10.03
N ALA A 51 -3.68 -25.07 -10.13
CA ALA A 51 -4.82 -24.92 -9.24
C ALA A 51 -4.63 -25.72 -7.93
N GLY A 52 -4.98 -25.13 -6.79
CA GLY A 52 -5.16 -25.88 -5.55
C GLY A 52 -6.52 -26.58 -5.54
N THR A 53 -6.53 -27.90 -5.33
CA THR A 53 -7.76 -28.70 -5.30
C THR A 53 -8.43 -28.61 -3.93
N GLN A 54 -9.69 -28.18 -3.86
CA GLN A 54 -10.55 -28.44 -2.70
C GLN A 54 -11.57 -29.53 -3.06
N THR A 55 -11.73 -30.51 -2.16
CA THR A 55 -12.66 -31.62 -2.32
C THR A 55 -13.84 -31.43 -1.37
N VAL A 56 -15.05 -31.24 -1.90
CA VAL A 56 -16.28 -31.24 -1.10
C VAL A 56 -16.98 -32.58 -1.28
N THR A 57 -17.25 -33.29 -0.18
CA THR A 57 -17.98 -34.57 -0.18
C THR A 57 -19.42 -34.32 0.25
N VAL A 58 -20.39 -34.66 -0.60
CA VAL A 58 -21.82 -34.67 -0.25
C VAL A 58 -22.32 -36.11 -0.28
N THR A 59 -22.92 -36.55 0.82
CA THR A 59 -23.50 -37.90 0.96
C THR A 59 -25.02 -37.81 0.82
N VAL A 60 -25.60 -38.57 -0.11
CA VAL A 60 -27.06 -38.69 -0.25
C VAL A 60 -27.46 -40.17 -0.16
N ASN A 61 -28.34 -40.49 0.77
CA ASN A 61 -28.78 -41.87 1.02
C ASN A 61 -29.87 -42.27 0.02
N ASN A 62 -29.46 -42.73 -1.17
CA ASN A 62 -30.13 -43.78 -1.95
C ASN A 62 -29.26 -44.24 -3.13
N SER A 63 -28.72 -45.46 -2.98
CA SER A 63 -28.26 -46.47 -3.95
C SER A 63 -27.58 -46.14 -5.30
N VAL A 64 -27.11 -44.92 -5.58
CA VAL A 64 -26.05 -44.70 -6.61
C VAL A 64 -25.10 -43.60 -6.15
N ARG A 65 -23.85 -43.96 -5.78
CA ARG A 65 -22.80 -43.00 -5.45
C ARG A 65 -22.26 -42.39 -6.75
N ARG A 66 -22.72 -41.19 -7.11
CA ARG A 66 -22.10 -40.36 -8.14
C ARG A 66 -21.22 -39.30 -7.48
N THR A 67 -19.91 -39.45 -7.63
CA THR A 67 -18.96 -38.39 -7.26
C THR A 67 -18.93 -37.36 -8.38
N ALA A 68 -19.51 -36.19 -8.16
CA ALA A 68 -19.35 -35.05 -9.06
C ALA A 68 -18.22 -34.16 -8.50
N THR A 69 -17.11 -34.08 -9.22
CA THR A 69 -16.01 -33.16 -8.90
C THR A 69 -16.30 -31.82 -9.57
N ALA A 70 -16.69 -30.81 -8.79
CA ALA A 70 -16.81 -29.44 -9.28
C ALA A 70 -15.48 -28.71 -9.04
N THR A 71 -14.81 -28.26 -10.11
CA THR A 71 -13.58 -27.46 -10.02
C THR A 71 -13.95 -25.98 -10.05
N ALA A 72 -13.96 -25.33 -8.89
CA ALA A 72 -14.04 -23.87 -8.82
C ALA A 72 -12.67 -23.28 -9.14
N THR A 73 -12.56 -22.58 -10.28
CA THR A 73 -11.32 -21.89 -10.68
C THR A 73 -11.42 -20.43 -10.25
N THR A 74 -10.83 -20.07 -9.11
CA THR A 74 -10.58 -18.66 -8.77
C THR A 74 -9.35 -18.18 -9.52
N VAL A 75 -9.55 -17.47 -10.63
CA VAL A 75 -8.49 -16.72 -11.30
C VAL A 75 -8.24 -15.45 -10.50
N SER A 76 -7.11 -15.39 -9.80
CA SER A 76 -6.66 -14.16 -9.15
C SER A 76 -5.65 -13.49 -10.08
N THR A 77 -6.11 -12.49 -10.84
CA THR A 77 -5.23 -11.63 -11.61
C THR A 77 -4.46 -10.76 -10.64
N ALA A 78 -3.18 -11.08 -10.44
CA ALA A 78 -2.29 -10.25 -9.66
C ALA A 78 -1.67 -9.21 -10.60
N TYR A 79 -2.08 -7.95 -10.46
CA TYR A 79 -1.43 -6.84 -11.15
C TYR A 79 -0.09 -6.59 -10.48
N ALA A 80 0.98 -7.07 -11.11
CA ALA A 80 2.33 -6.98 -10.60
C ALA A 80 3.22 -6.17 -11.53
N THR A 81 3.35 -4.87 -11.24
CA THR A 81 4.34 -4.04 -11.91
C THR A 81 5.66 -4.18 -11.19
N ALA A 82 6.62 -4.91 -11.78
CA ALA A 82 7.98 -4.97 -11.27
C ALA A 82 8.50 -3.53 -11.04
N THR A 83 8.80 -3.22 -9.79
CA THR A 83 9.32 -1.92 -9.38
C THR A 83 10.66 -2.13 -8.72
N THR A 84 11.68 -1.48 -9.25
CA THR A 84 12.97 -1.39 -8.58
C THR A 84 12.83 -0.47 -7.38
N ILE A 85 13.15 -0.97 -6.19
CA ILE A 85 13.13 -0.23 -4.92
C ILE A 85 14.54 -0.05 -4.38
N THR A 86 14.74 1.00 -3.57
CA THR A 86 15.99 1.22 -2.83
C THR A 86 16.08 0.32 -1.61
N ALA A 87 17.23 0.33 -0.95
CA ALA A 87 17.44 -0.40 0.32
C ALA A 87 16.63 0.17 1.50
N SER A 88 16.33 1.47 1.50
CA SER A 88 15.59 2.13 2.57
C SER A 88 15.07 3.51 2.18
N GLY A 89 14.17 4.01 3.02
CA GLY A 89 13.69 5.39 3.03
C GLY A 89 12.41 5.59 2.23
N MET A 90 11.77 6.73 2.42
CA MET A 90 10.53 7.07 1.75
C MET A 90 10.60 8.51 1.25
N ARG A 91 10.10 8.75 0.05
CA ARG A 91 10.03 10.10 -0.49
C ARG A 91 8.94 10.87 0.25
N TYR A 92 9.19 12.13 0.53
CA TYR A 92 8.16 13.02 1.04
C TYR A 92 8.24 14.39 0.38
N ARG A 93 7.12 15.11 0.42
CA ARG A 93 6.94 16.46 -0.11
C ARG A 93 6.24 17.29 0.95
N LYS A 94 6.73 18.51 1.23
CA LYS A 94 6.09 19.45 2.15
C LYS A 94 5.35 20.53 1.37
N TYR A 95 4.17 20.88 1.83
CA TYR A 95 3.35 21.96 1.28
C TYR A 95 2.93 22.92 2.39
N THR A 96 2.77 24.19 2.06
CA THR A 96 2.05 25.16 2.91
C THR A 96 0.59 25.23 2.49
N HIS A 97 -0.32 25.43 3.44
CA HIS A 97 -1.73 25.69 3.17
C HIS A 97 -2.30 26.74 4.12
N ALA A 98 -3.59 27.07 3.95
CA ALA A 98 -4.29 28.07 4.77
C ALA A 98 -5.49 27.49 5.54
N PHE A 99 -5.67 26.16 5.54
CA PHE A 99 -6.79 25.51 6.22
C PHE A 99 -6.68 25.69 7.74
N ASN A 100 -7.74 26.21 8.36
CA ASN A 100 -7.81 26.42 9.80
C ASN A 100 -8.41 25.20 10.50
N ALA A 101 -7.61 24.45 11.25
CA ALA A 101 -8.07 23.26 11.93
C ALA A 101 -8.97 23.52 13.15
N LEU A 102 -8.98 24.76 13.67
CA LEU A 102 -9.94 25.18 14.70
C LEU A 102 -11.37 25.26 14.16
N SER A 103 -11.55 25.24 12.83
CA SER A 103 -12.85 25.13 12.18
C SER A 103 -13.11 23.67 11.79
N ALA A 104 -14.22 23.09 12.24
CA ALA A 104 -14.68 21.77 11.79
C ALA A 104 -14.97 21.77 10.27
N ASN A 105 -15.34 22.91 9.71
CA ASN A 105 -15.62 23.10 8.28
C ASN A 105 -14.52 23.95 7.63
N SER A 106 -13.26 23.58 7.82
CA SER A 106 -12.11 24.32 7.27
C SER A 106 -12.06 24.34 5.74
N GLY A 107 -12.82 23.45 5.08
CA GLY A 107 -12.72 23.20 3.64
C GLY A 107 -11.50 22.37 3.25
N PHE A 108 -10.80 21.76 4.22
CA PHE A 108 -9.64 20.92 3.97
C PHE A 108 -9.97 19.79 2.99
N THR A 109 -9.09 19.60 2.01
CA THR A 109 -9.15 18.49 1.05
C THR A 109 -7.74 18.02 0.76
N ALA A 110 -7.51 16.70 0.74
CA ALA A 110 -6.24 16.15 0.25
C ALA A 110 -5.98 16.57 -1.20
N ASN A 111 -7.03 16.61 -2.03
CA ASN A 111 -6.96 17.04 -3.43
C ASN A 111 -6.35 18.44 -3.62
N PHE A 112 -6.40 19.33 -2.62
CA PHE A 112 -5.75 20.65 -2.68
C PHE A 112 -4.26 20.58 -3.03
N PHE A 113 -3.56 19.53 -2.59
CA PHE A 113 -2.13 19.37 -2.80
C PHE A 113 -1.78 18.77 -4.17
N LYS A 114 -2.75 18.21 -4.91
CA LYS A 114 -2.50 17.69 -6.25
C LYS A 114 -2.07 18.81 -7.19
N GLY A 115 -0.98 18.58 -7.92
CA GLY A 115 -0.44 19.54 -8.89
C GLY A 115 0.18 20.81 -8.27
N LYS A 116 0.24 20.92 -6.94
CA LYS A 116 0.97 22.00 -6.27
C LYS A 116 2.46 21.74 -6.33
N THR A 117 3.24 22.81 -6.46
CA THR A 117 4.69 22.76 -6.24
C THR A 117 4.94 22.61 -4.73
N PRO A 118 5.68 21.58 -4.28
CA PRO A 118 6.06 21.48 -2.88
C PRO A 118 7.07 22.57 -2.51
N ASP A 119 7.02 23.03 -1.26
CA ASP A 119 8.01 23.97 -0.73
C ASP A 119 9.40 23.33 -0.71
N PHE A 120 9.44 22.03 -0.40
CA PHE A 120 10.59 21.16 -0.57
C PHE A 120 10.16 19.70 -0.64
N ASP A 121 11.00 18.86 -1.23
CA ASP A 121 10.85 17.40 -1.21
C ASP A 121 12.09 16.74 -0.61
N GLY A 122 12.05 15.45 -0.30
CA GLY A 122 13.21 14.75 0.25
C GLY A 122 12.97 13.27 0.41
N VAL A 123 13.97 12.60 0.99
CA VAL A 123 13.88 11.20 1.38
C VAL A 123 14.15 11.11 2.87
N THR A 124 13.33 10.37 3.60
CA THR A 124 13.53 10.12 5.03
C THR A 124 13.64 8.64 5.31
N THR A 125 14.54 8.25 6.21
CA THR A 125 14.56 6.92 6.84
C THR A 125 13.84 6.92 8.20
N GLY A 126 13.20 8.05 8.53
CA GLY A 126 12.47 8.26 9.78
C GLY A 126 11.15 7.52 9.86
N SER A 127 10.50 7.68 11.02
CA SER A 127 9.15 7.18 11.27
C SER A 127 8.11 8.13 10.66
N LEU A 128 6.95 7.59 10.26
CA LEU A 128 5.72 8.34 10.04
C LEU A 128 5.09 8.88 11.33
N THR A 129 5.63 8.47 12.47
CA THR A 129 5.32 9.02 13.79
C THR A 129 6.30 10.15 14.13
N PHE A 130 5.81 11.38 14.25
CA PHE A 130 6.59 12.58 14.55
C PHE A 130 5.73 13.64 15.25
N SER A 131 6.39 14.56 15.97
CA SER A 131 5.72 15.70 16.62
C SER A 131 6.66 16.89 16.74
N SER A 132 6.12 18.11 16.72
CA SER A 132 6.82 19.35 17.07
C SER A 132 6.84 19.62 18.58
N GLY A 133 6.31 18.71 19.40
CA GLY A 133 6.17 18.89 20.85
C GLY A 133 5.15 19.99 21.17
N SER A 134 5.53 20.93 22.02
CA SER A 134 4.69 22.08 22.38
C SER A 134 4.85 23.29 21.45
N GLY A 135 5.81 23.26 20.52
CA GLY A 135 6.07 24.33 19.57
C GLY A 135 5.47 24.05 18.18
N ASN A 136 5.63 25.00 17.27
CA ASN A 136 5.19 24.83 15.87
C ASN A 136 6.30 24.25 14.99
N ASN A 137 7.54 24.27 15.47
CA ASN A 137 8.71 23.88 14.69
C ASN A 137 8.85 22.36 14.65
N LEU A 138 8.77 21.78 13.46
CA LEU A 138 9.01 20.36 13.22
C LEU A 138 10.38 20.16 12.56
N THR A 139 11.06 19.08 12.95
CA THR A 139 12.30 18.63 12.30
C THR A 139 12.10 17.21 11.82
N LEU A 140 12.21 17.01 10.51
CA LEU A 140 12.24 15.67 9.92
C LEU A 140 13.69 15.23 9.72
N PRO A 141 14.00 13.92 9.79
CA PRO A 141 15.35 13.44 9.56
C PRO A 141 15.93 13.94 8.23
N GLY A 142 17.17 14.46 8.29
CA GLY A 142 17.87 14.98 7.12
C GLY A 142 17.43 16.37 6.66
N ARG A 143 16.63 17.11 7.45
CA ARG A 143 16.22 18.48 7.13
C ARG A 143 16.40 19.46 8.30
N PRO A 144 16.61 20.75 8.01
CA PRO A 144 16.43 21.81 8.99
C PRO A 144 15.00 21.85 9.54
N SER A 145 14.86 22.49 10.71
CA SER A 145 13.55 22.76 11.30
C SER A 145 12.73 23.72 10.42
N PHE A 146 11.41 23.54 10.39
CA PHE A 146 10.47 24.43 9.72
C PHE A 146 9.19 24.62 10.54
N ASP A 147 8.47 25.72 10.30
CA ASP A 147 7.16 25.96 10.91
C ASP A 147 6.12 25.00 10.30
N ALA A 148 5.56 24.13 11.14
CA ALA A 148 4.57 23.13 10.79
C ALA A 148 3.14 23.55 11.17
N SER A 149 2.90 24.79 11.63
CA SER A 149 1.56 25.26 12.02
C SER A 149 0.56 25.33 10.86
N GLN A 150 1.03 25.41 9.62
CA GLN A 150 0.22 25.45 8.40
C GLN A 150 0.88 24.60 7.30
N ALA A 151 1.20 23.35 7.63
CA ALA A 151 1.97 22.48 6.78
C ALA A 151 1.26 21.16 6.52
N ALA A 152 1.43 20.66 5.30
CA ALA A 152 1.14 19.28 4.95
C ALA A 152 2.41 18.56 4.51
N ILE A 153 2.50 17.27 4.83
CA ILE A 153 3.58 16.39 4.42
C ILE A 153 2.96 15.16 3.75
N LEU A 154 3.27 14.98 2.47
CA LEU A 154 2.86 13.83 1.67
C LEU A 154 4.04 12.86 1.59
N PHE A 155 3.91 11.69 2.19
CA PHE A 155 4.86 10.60 2.11
C PHE A 155 4.39 9.58 1.08
N GLN A 156 5.29 9.13 0.20
CA GLN A 156 4.99 8.15 -0.84
C GLN A 156 6.14 7.17 -1.02
N GLY A 157 5.79 5.89 -1.09
CA GLY A 157 6.74 4.80 -1.24
C GLY A 157 6.06 3.46 -1.10
N PHE A 158 6.80 2.47 -0.65
CA PHE A 158 6.28 1.15 -0.38
C PHE A 158 6.52 0.75 1.07
N PHE A 159 5.53 0.11 1.66
CA PHE A 159 5.68 -0.66 2.88
C PHE A 159 6.28 -2.04 2.53
N LEU A 160 7.49 -2.34 2.99
CA LEU A 160 8.13 -3.64 2.79
C LEU A 160 7.77 -4.57 3.96
N ALA A 161 6.95 -5.58 3.71
CA ALA A 161 6.44 -6.48 4.74
C ALA A 161 7.54 -7.42 5.25
N PRO A 162 7.96 -7.37 6.53
CA PRO A 162 8.97 -8.30 7.05
C PRO A 162 8.41 -9.71 7.30
N LEU A 163 7.09 -9.85 7.49
CA LEU A 163 6.40 -11.08 7.85
C LEU A 163 5.18 -11.27 6.94
N SER A 164 4.74 -12.51 6.80
CA SER A 164 3.48 -12.82 6.11
C SER A 164 2.31 -12.74 7.09
N GLY A 165 1.20 -12.13 6.66
CA GLY A 165 -0.06 -12.09 7.40
C GLY A 165 -0.77 -10.75 7.28
N THR A 166 -1.70 -10.49 8.19
CA THR A 166 -2.47 -9.24 8.24
C THR A 166 -1.75 -8.21 9.10
N TYR A 167 -1.50 -7.05 8.51
CA TYR A 167 -1.05 -5.85 9.19
C TYR A 167 -2.24 -4.94 9.45
N MET A 168 -2.15 -4.14 10.51
CA MET A 168 -3.11 -3.07 10.78
C MET A 168 -2.36 -1.78 11.07
N MET A 169 -2.77 -0.69 10.44
CA MET A 169 -2.37 0.68 10.76
C MET A 169 -3.51 1.37 11.47
N ARG A 170 -3.19 2.12 12.52
CA ARG A 170 -4.16 2.92 13.29
C ARG A 170 -3.58 4.28 13.63
N THR A 171 -4.44 5.29 13.57
CA THR A 171 -4.20 6.62 14.13
C THR A 171 -5.42 7.01 14.94
N GLY A 172 -5.25 7.29 16.22
CA GLY A 172 -6.34 7.84 17.04
C GLY A 172 -6.61 9.30 16.65
N GLY A 173 -7.85 9.76 16.80
CA GLY A 173 -8.20 11.16 16.56
C GLY A 173 -7.49 12.14 17.51
N ASN A 174 -7.00 11.68 18.67
CA ASN A 174 -6.15 12.48 19.56
C ASN A 174 -4.66 12.42 19.19
N ASP A 175 -4.28 11.47 18.35
CA ASP A 175 -2.90 11.15 17.98
C ASP A 175 -2.49 11.80 16.64
N ILE A 176 -3.39 12.61 16.07
CA ILE A 176 -3.21 13.40 14.85
C ILE A 176 -3.51 14.87 15.15
N ASP A 177 -2.69 15.77 14.65
CA ASP A 177 -2.86 17.23 14.76
C ASP A 177 -2.52 17.84 13.39
N ASN A 178 -3.44 17.87 12.41
CA ASN A 178 -4.90 17.69 12.53
C ASN A 178 -5.51 16.65 11.59
N TRP A 179 -4.92 16.40 10.42
CA TRP A 179 -5.49 15.52 9.40
C TRP A 179 -4.48 14.45 9.01
N GLY A 180 -4.94 13.20 8.96
CA GLY A 180 -4.19 12.04 8.50
C GLY A 180 -5.00 11.24 7.49
N TYR A 181 -4.44 10.97 6.32
CA TYR A 181 -5.08 10.20 5.26
C TYR A 181 -4.12 9.12 4.79
N LEU A 182 -4.61 7.89 4.72
CA LEU A 182 -3.87 6.73 4.24
C LEU A 182 -4.49 6.20 2.96
N TRP A 183 -3.64 5.91 1.98
CA TRP A 183 -3.98 5.12 0.80
C TRP A 183 -2.94 4.01 0.63
N MET A 184 -3.37 2.78 0.42
CA MET A 184 -2.57 1.58 0.34
C MET A 184 -2.98 0.67 -0.81
N GLY A 185 -1.97 0.04 -1.40
CA GLY A 185 -2.18 -0.89 -2.50
C GLY A 185 -2.23 -0.20 -3.86
N PRO A 186 -2.38 -0.98 -4.93
CA PRO A 186 -2.07 -0.54 -6.29
C PRO A 186 -3.09 0.43 -6.90
N ASN A 187 -4.24 0.65 -6.28
CA ASN A 187 -5.29 1.50 -6.86
C ASN A 187 -5.32 2.86 -6.18
N THR A 188 -5.39 2.85 -4.85
CA THR A 188 -5.59 4.07 -4.04
C THR A 188 -4.29 4.81 -3.79
N ALA A 189 -3.16 4.12 -3.61
CA ALA A 189 -1.89 4.79 -3.29
C ALA A 189 -1.36 5.65 -4.44
N TYR A 190 -1.54 5.24 -5.69
CA TYR A 190 -1.06 5.98 -6.87
C TYR A 190 -2.04 7.07 -7.33
N ASP A 191 -3.35 6.84 -7.18
CA ASP A 191 -4.41 7.82 -7.49
C ASP A 191 -5.12 8.30 -6.21
N TRP A 192 -4.31 8.63 -5.20
CA TRP A 192 -4.80 9.10 -3.91
C TRP A 192 -5.70 10.31 -4.10
N ASN A 193 -6.89 10.31 -3.55
CA ASN A 193 -7.81 11.45 -3.60
C ASN A 193 -8.75 11.43 -2.39
N ASN A 194 -9.56 12.47 -2.22
CA ASN A 194 -10.48 12.56 -1.08
C ASN A 194 -11.51 11.42 -0.99
N ASP A 195 -11.86 10.81 -2.12
CA ASP A 195 -13.00 9.89 -2.22
C ASP A 195 -12.58 8.43 -2.03
N ASN A 196 -11.28 8.15 -2.00
CA ASN A 196 -10.75 6.79 -1.90
C ASN A 196 -9.69 6.53 -0.81
N PRO A 197 -9.61 7.27 0.32
CA PRO A 197 -8.70 6.89 1.40
C PRO A 197 -9.11 5.55 2.00
N ASP A 198 -8.13 4.69 2.30
CA ASP A 198 -8.34 3.46 3.06
C ASP A 198 -8.74 3.77 4.50
N TYR A 199 -8.20 4.85 5.07
CA TYR A 199 -8.80 5.52 6.22
C TYR A 199 -8.38 6.98 6.34
N THR A 200 -9.16 7.71 7.14
CA THR A 200 -8.87 9.08 7.58
C THR A 200 -8.88 9.16 9.11
N SER A 201 -7.99 9.97 9.69
CA SER A 201 -8.07 10.37 11.09
C SER A 201 -7.99 11.89 11.19
N THR A 202 -8.85 12.48 12.02
CA THR A 202 -8.98 13.95 12.07
C THR A 202 -9.22 14.48 13.47
N ARG A 203 -8.53 15.57 13.79
CA ARG A 203 -8.67 16.37 15.02
C ARG A 203 -8.95 17.81 14.64
N THR A 204 -10.22 18.16 14.45
CA THR A 204 -10.61 19.53 14.05
C THR A 204 -11.75 20.08 14.89
N GLY A 205 -11.75 21.40 15.08
CA GLY A 205 -12.75 22.13 15.86
C GLY A 205 -12.91 21.59 17.28
N THR A 206 -14.14 21.70 17.79
CA THR A 206 -14.53 21.22 19.13
C THR A 206 -15.28 19.88 19.08
N GLY A 207 -15.36 19.25 17.91
CA GLY A 207 -16.17 18.05 17.68
C GLY A 207 -15.49 16.75 18.11
N PRO A 208 -16.19 15.61 18.05
CA PRO A 208 -15.57 14.31 18.28
C PRO A 208 -14.49 14.08 17.21
N PHE A 209 -13.28 13.80 17.66
CA PHE A 209 -12.19 13.46 16.75
C PHE A 209 -12.44 12.10 16.11
N THR A 210 -11.94 11.92 14.90
CA THR A 210 -12.15 10.71 14.11
C THR A 210 -10.91 9.83 14.19
N ASP A 211 -11.07 8.62 14.71
CA ASP A 211 -10.08 7.56 14.63
C ASP A 211 -10.02 6.99 13.21
N GLY A 212 -8.82 6.64 12.78
CA GLY A 212 -8.57 5.99 11.50
C GLY A 212 -7.92 4.63 11.68
N TYR A 213 -8.38 3.63 10.92
CA TYR A 213 -7.81 2.29 10.92
C TYR A 213 -7.85 1.66 9.53
N GLY A 214 -6.80 0.94 9.14
CA GLY A 214 -6.73 0.21 7.89
C GLY A 214 -6.00 -1.12 8.09
N ALA A 215 -6.50 -2.19 7.47
CA ALA A 215 -5.90 -3.51 7.54
C ALA A 215 -5.58 -4.02 6.14
N PHE A 216 -4.44 -4.69 5.99
CA PHE A 216 -4.03 -5.25 4.71
C PHE A 216 -3.25 -6.55 4.92
N ALA A 217 -3.45 -7.50 4.00
CA ALA A 217 -2.69 -8.74 3.98
C ALA A 217 -1.45 -8.58 3.09
N ALA A 218 -0.31 -9.08 3.56
CA ALA A 218 0.94 -9.10 2.80
C ALA A 218 1.69 -10.42 3.04
N ARG A 219 2.57 -10.78 2.11
CA ARG A 219 3.57 -11.82 2.30
C ARG A 219 4.90 -11.17 2.65
N ALA A 220 5.74 -11.89 3.40
CA ALA A 220 7.09 -11.45 3.68
C ALA A 220 7.83 -11.13 2.37
N GLY A 221 8.38 -9.91 2.28
CA GLY A 221 9.10 -9.41 1.13
C GLY A 221 8.23 -8.71 0.08
N ASP A 222 6.90 -8.71 0.20
CA ASP A 222 6.02 -7.84 -0.59
C ASP A 222 6.34 -6.38 -0.24
N ALA A 223 6.40 -5.50 -1.24
CA ALA A 223 6.34 -4.07 -0.99
C ALA A 223 5.01 -3.50 -1.48
N ILE A 224 4.21 -3.02 -0.54
CA ILE A 224 2.84 -2.55 -0.77
C ILE A 224 2.90 -1.05 -1.03
N PRO A 225 2.39 -0.54 -2.16
CA PRO A 225 2.34 0.90 -2.42
C PRO A 225 1.61 1.61 -1.28
N LEU A 226 2.14 2.74 -0.83
CA LEU A 226 1.58 3.51 0.28
C LEU A 226 1.76 5.00 0.01
N THR A 227 0.67 5.73 0.22
CA THR A 227 0.66 7.19 0.33
C THR A 227 0.08 7.58 1.69
N TRP A 228 0.83 8.38 2.45
CA TRP A 228 0.37 8.96 3.71
C TRP A 228 0.42 10.48 3.62
N LEU A 229 -0.72 11.13 3.81
CA LEU A 229 -0.79 12.58 3.92
C LEU A 229 -1.07 12.95 5.37
N PHE A 230 -0.14 13.73 5.94
CA PHE A 230 -0.34 14.47 7.16
C PHE A 230 -0.61 15.95 6.83
N ALA A 231 -1.49 16.62 7.55
CA ALA A 231 -1.62 18.08 7.50
C ALA A 231 -1.99 18.68 8.85
N ASN A 232 -1.45 19.86 9.13
CA ASN A 232 -1.67 20.63 10.35
C ASN A 232 -2.17 22.04 10.03
N GLY A 233 -3.26 22.45 10.67
CA GLY A 233 -3.98 23.69 10.41
C GLY A 233 -3.97 24.67 11.56
N GLY A 234 -3.02 24.56 12.48
CA GLY A 234 -2.70 25.55 13.50
C GLY A 234 -1.82 24.95 14.61
N GLY A 235 -1.07 25.79 15.33
CA GLY A 235 -0.36 25.35 16.54
C GLY A 235 0.63 24.18 16.33
N PRO A 236 0.85 23.35 17.37
CA PRO A 236 1.71 22.19 17.28
C PRO A 236 1.24 21.12 16.29
N ALA A 237 2.18 20.40 15.71
CA ALA A 237 1.95 19.33 14.75
C ALA A 237 2.24 17.96 15.38
N ALA A 238 1.39 16.98 15.12
CA ALA A 238 1.63 15.59 15.52
C ALA A 238 1.02 14.60 14.51
N SER A 239 1.80 13.60 14.14
CA SER A 239 1.36 12.42 13.41
C SER A 239 1.81 11.22 14.20
N PHE A 240 0.91 10.36 14.63
CA PHE A 240 1.25 9.12 15.31
C PHE A 240 0.50 7.95 14.69
N ILE A 241 1.26 6.92 14.33
CA ILE A 241 0.75 5.73 13.66
C ILE A 241 1.18 4.51 14.47
N GLU A 242 0.20 3.74 14.93
CA GLU A 242 0.41 2.42 15.50
C GLU A 242 0.30 1.37 14.40
N PHE A 243 1.33 0.55 14.24
CA PHE A 243 1.32 -0.65 13.42
C PHE A 243 1.11 -1.87 14.31
N THR A 244 0.15 -2.72 13.96
CA THR A 244 0.03 -4.08 14.48
C THR A 244 0.54 -5.07 13.43
N TYR A 245 1.50 -5.90 13.81
CA TYR A 245 2.14 -6.89 12.95
C TYR A 245 1.34 -8.21 12.92
N PRO A 246 1.59 -9.08 11.91
CA PRO A 246 1.16 -10.48 11.94
C PRO A 246 1.67 -11.16 13.22
N GLY A 247 0.74 -11.50 14.13
CA GLY A 247 1.05 -12.02 15.47
C GLY A 247 0.62 -11.11 16.61
N GLY A 248 0.13 -9.89 16.31
CA GLY A 248 -0.52 -9.01 17.28
C GLY A 248 0.41 -8.07 18.05
N SER A 249 1.72 -8.12 17.82
CA SER A 249 2.63 -7.12 18.40
C SER A 249 2.38 -5.74 17.78
N LYS A 250 2.56 -4.70 18.59
CA LYS A 250 2.29 -3.31 18.22
C LYS A 250 3.56 -2.48 18.31
N ASN A 251 3.74 -1.56 17.36
CA ASN A 251 4.85 -0.60 17.38
C ASN A 251 4.45 0.71 16.71
N THR A 252 5.01 1.82 17.17
CA THR A 252 4.80 3.16 16.62
C THR A 252 6.05 3.71 15.94
N ASP A 253 7.17 3.00 16.14
CA ASP A 253 8.37 3.16 15.36
C ASP A 253 8.23 2.41 14.04
N THR A 254 8.11 3.17 12.96
CA THR A 254 7.93 2.65 11.61
C THR A 254 9.22 2.71 10.79
N ARG A 255 10.36 3.04 11.43
CA ARG A 255 11.67 3.04 10.79
C ARG A 255 12.00 1.67 10.20
N GLY A 256 12.54 1.66 8.99
CA GLY A 256 12.93 0.44 8.29
C GLY A 256 11.79 -0.33 7.61
N LEU A 257 10.53 0.09 7.78
CA LEU A 257 9.38 -0.52 7.09
C LEU A 257 9.14 0.05 5.70
N PHE A 258 9.74 1.19 5.37
CA PHE A 258 9.47 1.90 4.13
C PHE A 258 10.69 1.97 3.21
N VAL A 259 10.42 1.80 1.94
CA VAL A 259 11.37 1.87 0.83
C VAL A 259 10.80 2.75 -0.28
N GLN A 260 11.66 3.44 -1.01
CA GLN A 260 11.25 4.31 -2.12
C GLN A 260 11.45 3.57 -3.44
N PRO A 261 10.64 3.88 -4.47
CA PRO A 261 10.99 3.47 -5.82
C PRO A 261 12.31 4.10 -6.24
N CYS A 262 13.06 3.40 -7.08
CA CYS A 262 14.24 3.96 -7.74
C CYS A 262 13.88 4.98 -8.81
N SER A 263 12.67 4.91 -9.39
CA SER A 263 12.17 5.93 -10.30
C SER A 263 11.20 6.86 -9.56
N PRO A 264 11.42 8.19 -9.59
CA PRO A 264 10.47 9.15 -9.03
C PRO A 264 9.12 9.15 -9.77
N SER A 265 9.03 8.56 -10.97
CA SER A 265 7.80 8.49 -11.77
C SER A 265 6.78 7.45 -11.27
N VAL A 266 7.17 6.58 -10.33
CA VAL A 266 6.27 5.55 -9.80
C VAL A 266 5.17 6.16 -8.94
N PHE A 267 5.49 7.23 -8.19
CA PHE A 267 4.53 8.04 -7.46
C PHE A 267 4.53 9.46 -8.05
N PRO A 268 3.59 9.77 -8.96
CA PRO A 268 3.50 11.10 -9.56
C PRO A 268 3.37 12.19 -8.48
#